data_AF-A0A226X784-F1
#
_entry.id   AF-A0A226X784-F1
#
_cell.length_a   1.000
_cell.length_b   1.000
_cell.length_c   1.000
_cell.angle_alpha   90.00
_cell.angle_beta   90.00
_cell.angle_gamma   90.00
#
_symmetry.space_group_name_H-M   'P 1'
#
loop_
_entity.id
_entity.type
_entity.pdbx_description
1 polymer ?
#
loop_
_entity_poly.entity_id
_entity_poly.type
_entity_poly.pdbx_seq_one_letter_code
_entity_poly.pdbx_strand_id
1 'polypeptide(L)' 'MVVQNMSHQFNRYSNIARFQMSGTNDVQPIPELHDATLAWMGPNGFVLTGFEVVAGIAYAQSWWCRAPN' A
#
# COMPACT_ATOMS: atom_id res chain seq x y z
N MET A 1 4.98 -1.29 5.08
CA MET A 1 5.55 -2.59 4.68
C MET A 1 4.96 -3.00 3.34
N VAL A 2 5.76 -3.61 2.45
CA VAL A 2 5.26 -4.21 1.20
C VAL A 2 5.49 -5.71 1.26
N VAL A 3 4.45 -6.51 1.01
CA VAL A 3 4.52 -7.98 1.04
C VAL A 3 3.78 -8.54 -0.15
N GLN A 4 4.35 -9.55 -0.79
CA GLN A 4 3.62 -10.30 -1.82
C GLN A 4 2.61 -11.23 -1.14
N ASN A 5 1.32 -11.05 -1.45
CA ASN A 5 0.26 -11.89 -0.90
C ASN A 5 -0.90 -12.03 -1.90
N MET A 6 -1.83 -12.95 -1.64
CA MET A 6 -3.05 -13.09 -2.44
C MET A 6 -3.92 -11.84 -2.27
N SER A 7 -4.21 -11.13 -3.36
CA SER A 7 -5.22 -10.07 -3.37
C SER A 7 -6.58 -10.69 -3.64
N HIS A 8 -7.46 -10.63 -2.64
CA HIS A 8 -8.85 -11.06 -2.82
C HIS A 8 -9.65 -10.13 -3.74
N GLN A 9 -9.25 -8.85 -3.84
CA GLN A 9 -9.91 -7.88 -4.73
C GLN A 9 -9.64 -8.20 -6.21
N PHE A 10 -8.44 -8.66 -6.54
CA PHE A 10 -8.02 -8.94 -7.92
C PHE A 10 -7.87 -10.43 -8.25
N ASN A 11 -8.16 -11.32 -7.28
CA ASN A 11 -8.03 -12.77 -7.38
C ASN A 11 -6.67 -13.23 -7.95
N ARG A 12 -5.59 -12.57 -7.53
CA ARG A 12 -4.21 -12.87 -7.95
C ARG A 12 -3.21 -12.48 -6.88
N TYR A 13 -2.01 -13.04 -6.93
CA TYR A 13 -0.90 -12.55 -6.10
C TYR A 13 -0.51 -11.14 -6.52
N SER A 14 -0.29 -10.30 -5.51
CA SER A 14 -0.01 -8.87 -5.69
C SER A 14 0.99 -8.42 -4.63
N ASN A 15 1.83 -7.44 -4.98
CA ASN A 15 2.63 -6.72 -3.98
C ASN A 15 1.71 -5.75 -3.26
N ILE A 16 1.45 -6.00 -1.98
CA ILE A 16 0.49 -5.22 -1.20
C ILE A 16 1.25 -4.35 -0.20
N ALA A 17 1.05 -3.03 -0.29
CA ALA A 17 1.59 -2.08 0.69
C ALA A 17 0.55 -1.78 1.79
N ARG A 18 1.02 -1.77 3.04
CA ARG A 18 0.23 -1.48 4.25
C ARG A 18 1.04 -0.66 5.25
N PHE A 19 0.35 0.00 6.19
CA PHE A 19 1.03 0.61 7.33
C PHE A 19 1.57 -0.49 8.25
N GLN A 20 2.80 -0.30 8.71
CA GLN A 20 3.37 -1.19 9.72
C GLN A 20 2.77 -0.78 11.07
N MET A 21 1.86 -1.61 11.59
CA MET A 21 1.25 -1.43 12.90
C MET A 21 1.95 -2.29 13.96
N SER A 22 1.87 -1.85 15.21
CA SER A 22 2.49 -2.56 16.33
C SER A 22 1.62 -3.70 16.87
N GLY A 23 0.30 -3.58 16.77
CA GLY A 23 -0.68 -4.59 17.16
C GLY A 23 -1.25 -5.37 15.97
N THR A 24 -1.55 -6.65 16.20
CA THR A 24 -2.18 -7.54 15.21
C THR A 24 -3.63 -7.19 14.89
N ASN A 25 -4.30 -6.43 15.77
CA ASN A 25 -5.70 -6.00 15.61
C ASN A 25 -5.83 -4.49 15.29
N ASP A 26 -4.72 -3.80 15.03
CA ASP A 26 -4.76 -2.37 14.71
C ASP A 26 -5.40 -2.17 13.34
N VAL A 27 -6.42 -1.31 13.30
CA VAL A 27 -7.13 -0.97 12.06
C VAL A 27 -6.19 -0.15 11.17
N GLN A 28 -6.07 -0.56 9.91
CA GLN A 28 -5.30 0.18 8.91
C GLN A 28 -5.97 1.54 8.65
N PRO A 29 -5.24 2.66 8.64
CA PRO A 29 -5.81 4.02 8.56
C PRO A 29 -6.31 4.34 7.15
N ILE A 30 -5.79 3.65 6.14
CA ILE A 30 -6.20 3.75 4.74
C ILE A 30 -6.26 2.34 4.13
N PRO A 31 -6.97 2.15 3.00
CA PRO A 31 -7.02 0.88 2.29
C PRO A 31 -5.62 0.38 1.88
N GLU A 32 -5.53 -0.91 1.57
CA GLU A 32 -4.29 -1.49 1.07
C GLU A 32 -3.99 -0.99 -0.35
N LEU A 33 -2.71 -0.71 -0.64
CA LEU A 33 -2.27 -0.40 -1.99
C LEU A 33 -1.86 -1.69 -2.69
N HIS A 34 -2.68 -2.15 -3.62
CA HIS A 34 -2.42 -3.33 -4.44
C HIS A 34 -1.53 -3.00 -5.63
N ASP A 35 -0.79 -4.01 -6.09
CA ASP A 35 0.20 -3.91 -7.16
C ASP A 35 1.20 -2.77 -6.92
N ALA A 36 1.56 -2.60 -5.64
CA ALA A 36 2.44 -1.55 -5.19
C ALA A 36 3.80 -1.69 -5.88
N THR A 37 4.22 -0.61 -6.52
CA THR A 37 5.52 -0.47 -7.19
C THR A 37 6.21 0.80 -6.74
N LEU A 38 7.54 0.76 -6.71
CA LEU A 38 8.36 1.92 -6.38
C LEU A 38 8.39 2.87 -7.58
N ALA A 39 7.73 4.02 -7.47
CA ALA A 39 7.67 5.02 -8.53
C ALA A 39 8.84 6.02 -8.46
N TRP A 40 9.30 6.34 -7.25
CA TRP A 40 10.38 7.30 -7.04
C TRP A 40 11.06 7.11 -5.68
N MET A 41 12.34 7.51 -5.57
CA MET A 41 13.09 7.55 -4.31
C MET A 41 13.92 8.82 -4.17
N GLY A 42 14.06 9.29 -2.94
CA GLY A 42 15.00 10.35 -2.57
C GLY A 42 15.46 10.23 -1.11
N PRO A 43 16.32 11.14 -0.65
CA PRO A 43 16.95 11.03 0.67
C PRO A 43 15.95 10.98 1.84
N ASN A 44 14.82 11.67 1.71
CA ASN A 44 13.83 11.84 2.79
C ASN A 44 12.61 10.90 2.66
N GLY A 45 12.62 9.97 1.70
CA GLY A 45 11.49 9.08 1.49
C GLY A 45 11.37 8.57 0.07
N PHE A 46 10.28 7.86 -0.19
CA PHE A 46 9.99 7.23 -1.47
C PHE A 46 8.50 7.28 -1.79
N VAL A 47 8.17 7.10 -3.07
CA VAL A 47 6.78 7.03 -3.54
C VAL A 47 6.46 5.61 -3.97
N LEU A 48 5.43 5.03 -3.37
CA LEU A 48 4.79 3.82 -3.89
C LEU A 48 3.57 4.21 -4.72
N THR A 49 3.35 3.53 -5.84
CA THR A 49 2.15 3.69 -6.66
C THR A 49 1.48 2.34 -6.88
N GLY A 50 0.15 2.35 -6.99
CA GLY A 50 -0.65 1.14 -7.15
C GLY A 50 -2.14 1.47 -7.16
N PHE A 51 -2.96 0.50 -6.74
CA PHE A 51 -4.42 0.61 -6.71
C PHE A 51 -5.00 0.45 -5.31
N GLU A 52 -5.82 1.40 -4.88
CA GLU A 52 -6.69 1.24 -3.72
C GLU A 52 -8.10 0.86 -4.18
N VAL A 53 -8.76 -0.05 -3.47
CA VAL A 53 -10.15 -0.41 -3.76
C VAL A 53 -11.05 0.17 -2.67
N VAL A 54 -11.89 1.13 -3.05
CA VAL A 54 -12.84 1.80 -2.16
C VAL A 54 -14.23 1.61 -2.72
N ALA A 55 -15.13 1.04 -1.91
CA ALA A 55 -16.51 0.72 -2.32
C ALA A 55 -16.59 -0.07 -3.65
N GLY A 56 -15.64 -1.00 -3.87
CA GLY A 56 -15.57 -1.84 -5.08
C GLY A 56 -14.98 -1.15 -6.31
N ILE A 57 -14.59 0.12 -6.21
CA ILE A 57 -13.96 0.88 -7.31
C ILE A 57 -12.46 0.94 -7.07
N ALA A 58 -11.67 0.61 -8.10
CA ALA A 58 -10.22 0.71 -8.07
C ALA A 58 -9.76 2.10 -8.49
N TYR A 59 -8.98 2.76 -7.64
CA TYR A 59 -8.38 4.06 -7.88
C TYR A 59 -6.86 3.93 -7.96
N ALA A 60 -6.25 4.56 -8.97
CA ALA A 60 -4.80 4.71 -9.02
C ALA A 60 -4.38 5.71 -7.94
N GLN A 61 -3.46 5.31 -7.07
CA GLN A 61 -3.06 6.09 -5.91
C GLN A 61 -1.55 6.03 -5.71
N SER A 62 -0.98 7.12 -5.19
CA SER A 62 0.45 7.19 -4.84
C SER A 62 0.63 7.61 -3.38
N TRP A 63 1.47 6.87 -2.66
CA TRP A 63 1.80 7.12 -1.26
C TRP A 63 3.17 7.75 -1.13
N TRP A 64 3.24 8.91 -0.50
CA TRP A 64 4.52 9.50 -0.09
C TRP A 64 4.96 8.92 1.25
N CYS A 65 5.81 7.91 1.19
CA CYS A 65 6.32 7.17 2.33
C CYS A 65 7.57 7.84 2.91
N ARG A 66 7.47 8.36 4.13
CA ARG A 66 8.57 9.01 4.86
C ARG A 66 8.52 8.66 6.35
N ALA A 67 9.65 8.77 7.02
CA ALA A 67 9.69 8.69 8.47
C ALA A 67 8.84 9.82 9.08
N PRO A 68 8.18 9.58 10.24
CA PRO A 68 7.61 10.67 11.02
C PRO A 68 8.72 11.67 11.39
N ASN A 69 8.43 12.97 11.29
CA ASN A 69 9.30 14.03 11.79
C ASN A 69 9.19 14.11 13.32
#